data_AF-A0A3B8QP64-F1
#
_entry.id   AF-A0A3B8QP64-F1
#
_cell.length_a   1.000
_cell.length_b   1.000
_cell.length_c   1.000
_cell.angle_alpha   90.00
_cell.angle_beta   90.00
_cell.angle_gamma   90.00
#
_symmetry.space_group_name_H-M   'P 1'
#
loop_
_entity.id
_entity.type
_entity.pdbx_description
1 polymer ?
#
loop_
_entity_poly.entity_id
_entity_poly.type
_entity_poly.pdbx_seq_one_letter_code
_entity_poly.pdbx_strand_id
1 'polypeptide(L)' 'KEYQIMRNQSIAVLREIGVETGGSNVQWAINPADGRMVVIEMNPRVSRSSALASKATGFPIAK' A
#
# COMPACT_ATOMS: atom_id res chain seq x y z
N LYS A 1 -14.75 7.33 3.79
CA LYS A 1 -13.84 8.21 4.56
C LYS A 1 -12.54 7.47 4.91
N GLU A 2 -12.61 6.30 5.54
CA GLU A 2 -11.46 5.46 5.93
C GLU A 2 -10.53 5.10 4.76
N TYR A 3 -11.10 4.71 3.62
CA TYR A 3 -10.31 4.40 2.41
C TYR A 3 -9.38 5.55 1.98
N GLN A 4 -9.87 6.80 2.04
CA GLN A 4 -9.05 7.97 1.67
C GLN A 4 -7.94 8.23 2.68
N ILE A 5 -8.18 7.95 3.97
CA ILE A 5 -7.15 8.04 5.00
C ILE A 5 -6.06 6.98 4.75
N MET A 6 -6.45 5.72 4.50
CA MET A 6 -5.50 4.65 4.18
C MET A 6 -4.70 4.95 2.90
N ARG A 7 -5.35 5.49 1.86
CA ARG A 7 -4.69 5.92 0.62
C ARG A 7 -3.63 6.99 0.89
N ASN A 8 -4.01 8.07 1.58
CA ASN A 8 -3.10 9.19 1.87
C ASN A 8 -1.92 8.74 2.72
N GLN A 9 -2.17 7.91 3.72
CA GLN A 9 -1.13 7.38 4.59
C GLN A 9 -0.21 6.39 3.87
N SER A 10 -0.74 5.57 2.95
CA SER A 10 0.10 4.68 2.13
C SER A 10 1.10 5.48 1.30
N ILE A 11 0.69 6.61 0.71
CA ILE A 11 1.59 7.52 -0.02
C ILE A 11 2.63 8.14 0.93
N ALA A 12 2.23 8.52 2.16
CA ALA A 12 3.15 9.07 3.15
C ALA A 12 4.23 8.07 3.58
N VAL A 13 3.87 6.80 3.78
CA VAL A 13 4.82 5.72 4.13
C VAL A 13 5.90 5.56 3.05
N LEU A 14 5.53 5.59 1.76
CA LEU A 14 6.51 5.51 0.66
C LEU A 14 7.48 6.69 0.66
N ARG A 15 6.98 7.91 0.92
CA ARG A 15 7.79 9.13 0.98
C ARG A 15 8.76 9.10 2.15
N GLU A 16 8.30 8.69 3.32
CA GLU A 16 9.13 8.63 4.53
C GLU A 16 10.26 7.61 4.40
N ILE A 17 9.99 6.46 3.76
CA ILE A 17 11.00 5.42 3.53
C ILE A 17 11.92 5.75 2.35
N GLY A 18 11.57 6.74 1.52
CA GLY A 18 12.40 7.19 0.41
C GLY A 18 12.28 6.31 -0.84
N VAL A 19 11.15 5.65 -1.07
CA VAL A 19 10.89 4.97 -2.35
C VAL A 19 10.41 6.00 -3.37
N GLU A 20 11.34 6.59 -4.11
CA GLU A 20 11.06 7.68 -5.07
C GLU A 20 10.69 7.19 -6.48
N THR A 21 11.27 6.08 -6.92
CA THR A 21 11.19 5.61 -8.33
C THR A 21 10.82 4.12 -8.44
N GLY A 22 9.80 3.69 -7.71
CA GLY A 22 9.33 2.30 -7.77
C GLY A 22 8.00 2.05 -7.06
N GLY A 23 7.46 0.85 -7.26
CA GLY A 23 6.28 0.37 -6.55
C GLY A 23 6.62 -0.22 -5.18
N SER A 24 5.68 -0.15 -4.23
CA SER A 24 5.78 -0.78 -2.92
C SER A 24 4.42 -1.29 -2.47
N ASN A 25 4.42 -2.28 -1.58
CA ASN A 25 3.19 -2.77 -0.95
C ASN A 25 3.16 -2.35 0.53
N VAL A 26 2.11 -1.65 0.95
CA VAL A 26 1.88 -1.24 2.35
C VAL A 26 0.70 -2.05 2.91
N GLN A 27 0.86 -2.58 4.13
CA GLN A 27 -0.17 -3.38 4.80
C GLN A 27 -0.68 -2.68 6.05
N TRP A 28 -1.98 -2.84 6.30
CA TRP A 28 -2.70 -2.15 7.35
C TRP A 28 -3.55 -3.13 8.16
N ALA A 29 -3.66 -2.88 9.46
CA ALA A 29 -4.70 -3.44 10.32
C ALA A 29 -5.74 -2.35 10.61
N ILE A 30 -7.03 -2.70 10.60
CA ILE A 30 -8.13 -1.80 10.96
C ILE A 30 -8.96 -2.47 12.05
N ASN A 31 -9.20 -1.75 13.15
CA ASN A 31 -10.17 -2.17 14.16
C ASN A 31 -11.60 -1.89 13.66
N PRO A 32 -12.46 -2.91 13.50
CA PRO A 32 -13.82 -2.71 12.99
C PRO A 32 -14.76 -1.98 13.97
N ALA A 33 -14.41 -1.93 15.26
CA ALA A 33 -15.26 -1.28 16.26
C ALA A 33 -15.19 0.26 16.19
N ASP A 34 -14.05 0.82 15.80
CA ASP A 34 -13.79 2.27 15.85
C ASP A 34 -13.04 2.84 14.63
N GLY A 35 -12.67 1.98 13.66
CA GLY A 35 -11.94 2.39 12.46
C GLY A 35 -10.46 2.73 12.71
N ARG A 36 -9.89 2.42 13.89
CA ARG A 36 -8.47 2.68 14.17
C ARG A 36 -7.60 1.90 13.20
N MET A 37 -6.75 2.62 12.46
CA MET A 37 -5.83 2.04 11.48
C MET A 37 -4.39 2.06 11.98
N VAL A 38 -3.66 0.97 11.76
CA VAL A 38 -2.26 0.81 12.13
C VAL A 38 -1.49 0.23 10.95
N VAL A 39 -0.32 0.80 10.64
CA VAL A 39 0.61 0.22 9.65
C VAL A 39 1.20 -1.07 10.23
N ILE A 40 1.16 -2.15 9.46
CA ILE A 40 1.81 -3.42 9.83
C ILE A 40 3.25 -3.41 9.29
N GLU A 41 3.39 -3.23 7.98
CA GLU A 41 4.67 -3.24 7.29
C GLU A 41 4.58 -2.53 5.94
N MET A 42 5.75 -2.29 5.34
CA MET A 42 5.84 -2.06 3.90
C MET A 42 6.97 -2.87 3.27
N ASN A 43 6.75 -3.26 2.02
CA ASN A 43 7.69 -4.01 1.21
C ASN A 43 8.20 -3.08 0.08
N PRO A 44 9.46 -2.60 0.12
CA PRO A 44 10.01 -1.65 -0.84
C PRO A 44 10.43 -2.33 -2.16
N ARG A 45 9.52 -3.12 -2.73
CA ARG A 45 9.73 -3.91 -3.95
C ARG A 45 8.40 -4.40 -4.52
N VAL A 46 8.46 -4.97 -5.71
CA VAL A 46 7.39 -5.83 -6.24
C VAL A 46 7.19 -7.07 -5.33
N SER A 47 5.98 -7.60 -5.31
CA SER A 47 5.55 -8.68 -4.43
C SER A 47 4.55 -9.60 -5.12
N ARG A 48 4.23 -10.74 -4.49
CA ARG A 48 3.12 -11.61 -4.94
C ARG A 48 1.80 -10.82 -5.04
N SER A 49 1.57 -9.90 -4.10
CA SER A 49 0.40 -9.02 -4.10
C SER A 49 0.41 -8.01 -5.24
N SER A 50 1.58 -7.48 -5.65
CA SER A 50 1.64 -6.60 -6.82
C SER A 50 1.36 -7.36 -8.11
N ALA A 51 1.84 -8.59 -8.26
CA ALA A 51 1.50 -9.45 -9.40
C ALA A 51 -0.02 -9.73 -9.47
N LEU A 52 -0.64 -10.03 -8.33
CA LEU A 52 -2.10 -10.18 -8.23
C LEU A 52 -2.83 -8.88 -8.63
N ALA A 53 -2.41 -7.74 -8.08
CA ALA A 53 -3.01 -6.43 -8.38
C ALA A 53 -2.90 -6.08 -9.88
N SER A 54 -1.77 -6.39 -10.52
CA SER A 54 -1.61 -6.22 -11.97
C SER A 54 -2.58 -7.06 -12.78
N LYS A 55 -2.85 -8.30 -12.36
CA LYS A 55 -3.86 -9.15 -13.02
C LYS A 55 -5.28 -8.65 -12.77
N ALA A 56 -5.56 -8.17 -11.55
CA ALA A 56 -6.89 -7.67 -11.20
C ALA A 56 -7.26 -6.36 -11.91
N THR A 57 -6.28 -5.49 -12.16
CA THR A 57 -6.50 -4.13 -12.69
C THR A 57 -6.12 -3.95 -14.16
N GLY A 58 -5.29 -4.86 -14.71
CA GLY A 58 -4.67 -4.68 -16.03
C GLY A 58 -3.47 -3.72 -16.04
N PHE A 59 -3.13 -3.08 -14.91
CA PHE A 59 -1.99 -2.17 -14.82
C PHE A 59 -0.67 -2.93 -14.58
N PRO A 60 0.33 -2.86 -15.47
CA PRO A 60 1.53 -3.66 -15.35
C PRO A 60 2.55 -3.04 -14.38
N ILE A 61 2.38 -3.25 -13.07
CA ILE A 61 3.16 -2.61 -11.98
C ILE A 61 4.68 -2.87 -12.09
N ALA A 62 5.08 -4.01 -12.66
CA ALA A 62 6.48 -4.39 -12.80
C ALA A 62 7.10 -4.03 -14.17
N LYS A 63 6.31 -3.50 -15.12
CA LYS A 63 6.85 -2.93 -16.36
C LYS A 63 7.24 -1.49 -16.13
#